data_AF-A0ABD0TMU4-F1
#
_entry.id   AF-A0ABD0TMU4-F1
#
_cell.length_a   1.000
_cell.length_b   1.000
_cell.length_c   1.000
_cell.angle_alpha   90.00
_cell.angle_beta   90.00
_cell.angle_gamma   90.00
#
_symmetry.space_group_name_H-M   'P 1'
#
loop_
_entity.id
_entity.type
_entity.pdbx_description
1 polymer ?
#
loop_
_entity_poly.entity_id
_entity_poly.type
_entity_poly.pdbx_seq_one_letter_code
_entity_poly.pdbx_strand_id
1 'polypeptide(L)'
;METDEGEHVGDNGDIFVHRIKELTEEEKQRLESQNSRLIPEAKAAKLERDAKRHWDIFYKRNETKFFRDRHWTTREFQELINFDPEQRIVYLELGCGVGNMIFPLVQEGFSNFHFYACDFSPRAVEFLKANPLFDESRMKAFCADLTTEDLFENVEANSVDIASLIFVLSAIQPSSWSQVAKLAFRALRPGGVLLFRDYGRYDMAQLRFKPGHKIADNFYMRQDGTRSYYFTEEELLKLFTDTGFEVLMNTYVQRRTVNFKEGIDVPRIFVQGKYRKPTDD
;
A
#
# COMPACT_ATOMS: atom_id res chain seq x y z
N MET A 1 -11.00 -28.46 -4.40
CA MET A 1 -9.67 -28.80 -4.94
C MET A 1 -8.68 -28.22 -3.97
N GLU A 2 -8.10 -29.06 -3.12
CA GLU A 2 -6.98 -28.69 -2.26
C GLU A 2 -5.82 -28.28 -3.17
N THR A 3 -5.51 -26.99 -3.22
CA THR A 3 -4.25 -26.53 -3.79
C THR A 3 -3.25 -26.51 -2.65
N ASP A 4 -2.48 -27.58 -2.56
CA ASP A 4 -1.28 -27.65 -1.74
C ASP A 4 -0.25 -26.68 -2.36
N GLU A 5 -0.40 -25.38 -2.11
CA GLU A 5 0.47 -24.33 -2.63
C GLU A 5 1.64 -24.14 -1.68
N GLY A 6 2.73 -24.82 -1.99
CA GLY A 6 3.98 -24.79 -1.24
C GLY A 6 4.56 -23.38 -1.09
N GLU A 7 5.37 -23.22 -0.04
CA GLU A 7 6.14 -22.02 0.20
C GLU A 7 7.02 -21.71 -1.02
N HIS A 8 6.82 -20.54 -1.65
CA HIS A 8 7.69 -20.08 -2.72
C HIS A 8 8.68 -19.06 -2.16
N VAL A 9 9.98 -19.36 -2.29
CA VAL A 9 11.05 -18.45 -1.84
C VAL A 9 11.52 -17.64 -3.04
N GLY A 10 11.32 -16.32 -2.98
CA GLY A 10 11.82 -15.38 -3.98
C GLY A 10 13.33 -15.12 -3.83
N ASP A 11 13.96 -14.59 -4.88
CA ASP A 11 15.41 -14.34 -4.95
C ASP A 11 15.95 -13.39 -3.86
N ASN A 12 15.07 -12.61 -3.22
CA ASN A 12 15.41 -11.70 -2.12
C ASN A 12 15.24 -12.33 -0.73
N GLY A 13 14.90 -13.63 -0.67
CA GLY A 13 14.60 -14.36 0.56
C GLY A 13 13.19 -14.11 1.12
N ASP A 14 12.33 -13.40 0.39
CA ASP A 14 10.92 -13.28 0.75
C ASP A 14 10.21 -14.60 0.48
N ILE A 15 9.30 -14.97 1.38
CA ILE A 15 8.55 -16.23 1.33
C ILE A 15 7.09 -15.89 1.02
N PHE A 16 6.60 -16.37 -0.11
CA PHE A 16 5.22 -16.26 -0.54
C PHE A 16 4.45 -17.49 -0.04
N VAL A 17 3.35 -17.25 0.68
CA VAL A 17 2.53 -18.28 1.31
C VAL A 17 1.05 -17.91 1.24
N HIS A 18 0.20 -18.91 1.01
CA HIS A 18 -1.27 -18.75 0.98
C HIS A 18 -1.94 -19.12 2.30
N ARG A 19 -1.23 -18.91 3.42
CA ARG A 19 -1.76 -19.20 4.75
C ARG A 19 -1.41 -18.11 5.73
N ILE A 20 -2.39 -17.79 6.56
CA ILE A 20 -2.19 -16.91 7.72
C ILE A 20 -1.18 -17.53 8.68
N LYS A 21 -0.37 -16.67 9.32
CA LYS A 21 0.57 -17.10 10.35
C LYS A 21 -0.16 -17.77 11.53
N GLU A 22 0.36 -18.92 11.95
CA GLU A 22 0.02 -19.50 13.24
C GLU A 22 0.67 -18.71 14.39
N LEU A 23 -0.14 -18.35 15.37
CA LEU A 23 0.32 -17.57 16.53
C LEU A 23 0.79 -18.48 17.66
N THR A 24 1.88 -18.08 18.32
CA THR A 24 2.26 -18.69 19.60
C THR A 24 1.29 -18.27 20.72
N GLU A 25 1.28 -19.01 21.83
CA GLU A 25 0.46 -18.64 23.00
C GLU A 25 0.81 -17.24 23.54
N GLU A 26 2.09 -16.85 23.50
CA GLU A 26 2.50 -15.50 23.89
C GLU A 26 1.92 -14.43 22.95
N GLU A 27 1.90 -14.69 21.64
CA GLU A 27 1.34 -13.75 20.66
C GLU A 27 -0.18 -13.63 20.78
N LYS A 28 -0.87 -14.75 21.06
CA LYS A 28 -2.30 -14.74 21.39
C LYS A 28 -2.58 -13.90 22.64
N GLN A 29 -1.80 -14.08 23.71
CA GLN A 29 -1.91 -13.27 24.93
C GLN A 29 -1.65 -11.78 24.67
N ARG A 30 -0.66 -11.45 23.83
CA ARG A 30 -0.38 -10.06 23.43
C ARG A 30 -1.58 -9.45 22.71
N LEU A 31 -2.17 -10.14 21.74
CA LEU A 31 -3.37 -9.67 21.05
C LEU A 31 -4.54 -9.49 22.01
N GLU A 32 -4.78 -10.44 22.91
CA GLU A 32 -5.86 -10.34 23.90
C GLU A 32 -5.64 -9.15 24.83
N SER A 33 -4.39 -8.92 25.26
CA SER A 33 -4.06 -7.75 26.09
C SER A 33 -4.41 -6.43 25.42
N GLN A 34 -4.33 -6.32 24.08
CA GLN A 34 -4.69 -5.10 23.36
C GLN A 34 -6.17 -4.75 23.51
N ASN A 35 -7.03 -5.74 23.73
CA ASN A 35 -8.48 -5.55 23.92
C ASN A 35 -8.81 -4.94 25.29
N SER A 36 -7.89 -4.99 26.26
CA SER A 36 -8.12 -4.44 27.62
C SER A 36 -8.38 -2.93 27.64
N ARG A 37 -7.95 -2.19 26.60
CA ARG A 37 -8.25 -0.77 26.44
C ARG A 37 -8.27 -0.38 24.97
N LEU A 38 -9.46 -0.08 24.46
CA LEU A 38 -9.62 0.51 23.13
C LEU A 38 -9.46 2.03 23.18
N ILE A 39 -9.27 2.64 22.02
CA ILE A 39 -9.35 4.08 21.85
C ILE A 39 -10.81 4.52 22.02
N PRO A 40 -11.10 5.55 22.85
CA PRO A 40 -12.44 6.08 22.96
C PRO A 40 -12.98 6.58 21.61
N GLU A 41 -14.26 6.36 21.34
CA GLU A 41 -14.91 6.72 20.07
C GLU A 41 -14.69 8.18 19.68
N ALA A 42 -14.81 9.12 20.63
CA ALA A 42 -14.56 10.53 20.37
C ALA A 42 -13.11 10.81 19.89
N LYS A 43 -12.13 10.05 20.40
CA LYS A 43 -10.74 10.13 19.96
C LYS A 43 -10.56 9.46 18.60
N ALA A 44 -11.20 8.33 18.34
CA ALA A 44 -11.19 7.68 17.03
C ALA A 44 -11.77 8.60 15.94
N ALA A 45 -12.92 9.23 16.21
CA ALA A 45 -13.54 10.21 15.31
C ALA A 45 -12.67 11.45 15.08
N LYS A 46 -11.94 11.91 16.12
CA LYS A 46 -10.96 12.99 15.95
C LYS A 46 -9.77 12.57 15.09
N LEU A 47 -9.26 11.35 15.24
CA LEU A 47 -8.17 10.82 14.41
C LEU A 47 -8.54 10.76 12.93
N GLU A 48 -9.79 10.37 12.62
CA GLU A 48 -10.32 10.40 11.25
C GLU A 48 -10.42 11.82 10.71
N ARG A 49 -11.07 12.75 11.42
CA ARG A 49 -11.18 14.15 10.98
C ARG A 49 -9.81 14.82 10.77
N ASP A 50 -8.84 14.48 11.61
CA ASP A 50 -7.48 15.04 11.55
C ASP A 50 -6.52 14.19 10.70
N ALA A 51 -6.98 13.17 9.96
CA ALA A 51 -6.11 12.23 9.26
C ALA A 51 -5.12 12.93 8.31
N LYS A 52 -5.59 13.91 7.52
CA LYS A 52 -4.75 14.72 6.63
C LYS A 52 -3.65 15.46 7.40
N ARG A 53 -4.03 16.06 8.53
CA ARG A 53 -3.11 16.81 9.40
C ARG A 53 -2.03 15.90 9.99
N HIS A 54 -2.37 14.68 10.40
CA HIS A 54 -1.38 13.73 10.94
C HIS A 54 -0.35 13.34 9.88
N TRP A 55 -0.79 13.06 8.65
CA TRP A 55 0.12 12.79 7.54
C TRP A 55 0.99 13.99 7.16
N ASP A 56 0.43 15.21 7.09
CA ASP A 56 1.24 16.41 6.80
C ASP A 56 2.32 16.65 7.87
N ILE A 57 1.97 16.47 9.15
CA ILE A 57 2.94 16.56 10.26
C ILE A 57 3.98 15.44 10.19
N PHE A 58 3.59 14.23 9.80
CA PHE A 58 4.51 13.12 9.60
C PHE A 58 5.57 13.49 8.55
N TYR A 59 5.15 13.98 7.37
CA TYR A 59 6.11 14.42 6.35
C TYR A 59 6.91 15.63 6.79
N LYS A 60 6.33 16.55 7.57
CA LYS A 60 7.07 17.70 8.12
C LYS A 60 8.23 17.27 9.02
N ARG A 61 8.02 16.22 9.81
CA ARG A 61 9.00 15.73 10.79
C ARG A 61 10.08 14.88 10.14
N ASN A 62 9.72 14.09 9.14
CA ASN A 62 10.62 13.08 8.58
C ASN A 62 11.16 13.39 7.18
N GLU A 63 10.61 14.40 6.50
CA GLU A 63 11.00 14.82 5.15
C GLU A 63 11.00 13.62 4.18
N THR A 64 12.12 13.39 3.50
CA THR A 64 12.32 12.31 2.52
C THR A 64 13.07 11.10 3.08
N LYS A 65 13.31 11.04 4.40
CA LYS A 65 14.29 10.11 5.01
C LYS A 65 13.65 8.90 5.69
N PHE A 66 12.33 8.89 5.87
CA PHE A 66 11.65 7.85 6.64
C PHE A 66 11.56 6.52 5.89
N PHE A 67 10.99 6.56 4.69
CA PHE A 67 10.80 5.39 3.86
C PHE A 67 12.00 5.20 2.94
N ARG A 68 12.37 3.94 2.73
CA ARG A 68 13.41 3.59 1.76
C ARG A 68 12.81 3.45 0.38
N ASP A 69 13.64 3.68 -0.61
CA ASP A 69 13.32 3.42 -2.01
C ASP A 69 13.02 1.94 -2.26
N ARG A 70 11.96 1.70 -3.05
CA ARG A 70 11.38 0.38 -3.28
C ARG A 70 11.98 -0.29 -4.53
N HIS A 71 13.29 -0.55 -4.50
CA HIS A 71 14.02 -1.24 -5.59
C HIS A 71 13.63 -2.71 -5.81
N TRP A 72 12.72 -3.27 -5.00
CA TRP A 72 12.21 -4.63 -5.16
C TRP A 72 11.04 -4.72 -6.14
N THR A 73 10.43 -3.57 -6.50
CA THR A 73 9.13 -3.53 -7.19
C THR A 73 9.13 -4.18 -8.56
N THR A 74 10.16 -3.97 -9.40
CA THR A 74 10.26 -4.59 -10.73
C THR A 74 10.47 -6.10 -10.68
N ARG A 75 11.00 -6.65 -9.57
CA ARG A 75 11.16 -8.09 -9.36
C ARG A 75 9.83 -8.76 -9.02
N GLU A 76 9.03 -8.11 -8.17
CA GLU A 76 7.78 -8.68 -7.66
C GLU A 76 6.57 -8.33 -8.55
N PHE A 77 6.62 -7.20 -9.25
CA PHE A 77 5.62 -6.72 -10.19
C PHE A 77 6.20 -6.67 -11.60
N GLN A 78 6.19 -7.82 -12.27
CA GLN A 78 6.66 -7.97 -13.65
C GLN A 78 5.88 -7.11 -14.65
N GLU A 79 4.67 -6.66 -14.30
CA GLU A 79 3.88 -5.70 -15.06
C GLU A 79 4.61 -4.36 -15.27
N LEU A 80 5.57 -4.05 -14.39
CA LEU A 80 6.41 -2.85 -14.48
C LEU A 80 7.59 -3.00 -15.45
N ILE A 81 7.78 -4.16 -16.08
CA ILE A 81 8.87 -4.40 -17.04
C ILE A 81 8.44 -5.18 -18.29
N ASN A 82 7.31 -5.89 -18.23
CA ASN A 82 6.79 -6.71 -19.32
C ASN A 82 5.78 -5.94 -20.19
N PHE A 83 6.28 -4.96 -20.92
CA PHE A 83 5.52 -4.21 -21.93
C PHE A 83 6.32 -4.10 -23.22
N ASP A 84 5.63 -3.76 -24.31
CA ASP A 84 6.28 -3.36 -25.55
C ASP A 84 7.11 -2.08 -25.31
N PRO A 85 8.44 -2.07 -25.57
CA PRO A 85 9.28 -0.88 -25.38
C PRO A 85 8.80 0.36 -26.14
N GLU A 86 8.08 0.18 -27.25
CA GLU A 86 7.52 1.28 -28.04
C GLU A 86 6.18 1.77 -27.49
N GLN A 87 5.55 1.01 -26.59
CA GLN A 87 4.30 1.41 -25.95
C GLN A 87 4.56 2.42 -24.85
N ARG A 88 3.87 3.56 -24.94
CA ARG A 88 3.77 4.51 -23.83
C ARG A 88 2.90 3.93 -22.71
N ILE A 89 3.40 3.96 -21.47
CA ILE A 89 2.71 3.45 -20.28
C ILE A 89 2.28 4.63 -19.40
N VAL A 90 0.99 4.70 -19.08
CA VAL A 90 0.44 5.62 -18.09
C VAL A 90 0.37 4.92 -16.73
N TYR A 91 1.21 5.37 -15.81
CA TYR A 91 1.30 4.81 -14.47
C TYR A 91 0.74 5.78 -13.42
N LEU A 92 -0.10 5.29 -12.50
CA LEU A 92 -0.68 6.07 -11.40
C LEU A 92 -0.23 5.52 -10.05
N GLU A 93 0.52 6.29 -9.27
CA GLU A 93 0.80 5.99 -7.86
C GLU A 93 -0.24 6.65 -6.95
N LEU A 94 -1.13 5.83 -6.38
CA LEU A 94 -2.09 6.24 -5.37
C LEU A 94 -1.41 6.20 -4.00
N GLY A 95 -1.25 7.37 -3.35
CA GLY A 95 -0.50 7.51 -2.10
C GLY A 95 1.02 7.50 -2.31
N CYS A 96 1.50 8.41 -3.16
CA CYS A 96 2.88 8.42 -3.64
C CYS A 96 3.94 8.79 -2.59
N GLY A 97 3.52 9.38 -1.47
CA GLY A 97 4.43 9.96 -0.50
C GLY A 97 5.43 10.91 -1.16
N VAL A 98 6.72 10.67 -0.92
CA VAL A 98 7.82 11.45 -1.48
C VAL A 98 8.44 10.81 -2.74
N GLY A 99 7.76 9.84 -3.36
CA GLY A 99 8.17 9.21 -4.62
C GLY A 99 9.12 8.03 -4.48
N ASN A 100 9.17 7.37 -3.32
CA ASN A 100 10.03 6.19 -3.08
C ASN A 100 9.69 4.97 -3.96
N MET A 101 8.60 4.99 -4.74
CA MET A 101 8.30 3.99 -5.76
C MET A 101 8.58 4.51 -7.18
N ILE A 102 8.07 5.69 -7.54
CA ILE A 102 8.29 6.30 -8.86
C ILE A 102 9.78 6.54 -9.15
N PHE A 103 10.55 7.14 -8.24
CA PHE A 103 11.93 7.51 -8.56
C PHE A 103 12.85 6.32 -8.84
N PRO A 104 12.75 5.18 -8.12
CA PRO A 104 13.41 3.95 -8.53
C PRO A 104 13.07 3.54 -9.97
N LEU A 105 11.80 3.58 -10.38
CA LEU A 105 11.42 3.24 -11.77
C LEU A 105 12.03 4.22 -12.79
N VAL A 106 12.13 5.50 -12.43
CA VAL A 106 12.81 6.51 -13.26
C VAL A 106 14.30 6.19 -13.39
N GLN A 107 14.95 5.75 -12.32
CA GLN A 107 16.37 5.40 -12.29
C GLN A 107 16.71 4.11 -13.04
N GLU A 108 15.77 3.16 -13.13
CA GLU A 108 15.90 1.95 -13.98
C GLU A 108 15.94 2.31 -15.48
N GLY A 109 15.64 3.56 -15.85
CA GLY A 109 15.80 4.07 -17.22
C GLY A 109 14.56 3.94 -18.09
N PHE A 110 13.38 3.65 -17.52
CA PHE A 110 12.13 3.57 -18.28
C PHE A 110 11.69 4.96 -18.78
N SER A 111 11.94 5.23 -20.06
CA SER A 111 11.62 6.49 -20.74
C SER A 111 10.18 6.55 -21.26
N ASN A 112 9.55 5.39 -21.47
CA ASN A 112 8.21 5.25 -22.04
C ASN A 112 7.06 5.49 -21.04
N PHE A 113 7.37 5.80 -19.77
CA PHE A 113 6.36 6.06 -18.75
C PHE A 113 5.93 7.53 -18.68
N HIS A 114 4.62 7.72 -18.50
CA HIS A 114 4.03 8.95 -17.99
C HIS A 114 3.43 8.69 -16.61
N PHE A 115 3.85 9.44 -15.61
CA PHE A 115 3.51 9.21 -14.21
C PHE A 115 2.47 10.21 -13.72
N TYR A 116 1.38 9.71 -13.16
CA TYR A 116 0.54 10.43 -12.23
C TYR A 116 0.89 9.99 -10.81
N ALA A 117 1.03 10.95 -9.90
CA ALA A 117 1.35 10.69 -8.51
C ALA A 117 0.44 11.53 -7.60
N CYS A 118 -0.31 10.90 -6.71
CA CYS A 118 -1.12 11.65 -5.77
C CYS A 118 -0.92 11.21 -4.32
N ASP A 119 -0.98 12.17 -3.41
CA ASP A 119 -0.93 11.92 -1.98
C ASP A 119 -1.93 12.80 -1.22
N PHE A 120 -2.39 12.30 -0.08
CA PHE A 120 -3.30 13.03 0.79
C PHE A 120 -2.62 14.23 1.47
N SER A 121 -1.30 14.15 1.65
CA SER A 121 -0.47 15.20 2.23
C SER A 121 0.07 16.16 1.16
N PRO A 122 -0.31 17.45 1.17
CA PRO A 122 0.26 18.41 0.22
C PRO A 122 1.78 18.53 0.37
N ARG A 123 2.30 18.40 1.59
CA ARG A 123 3.75 18.41 1.82
C ARG A 123 4.48 17.22 1.21
N ALA A 124 3.86 16.04 1.16
CA ALA A 124 4.45 14.88 0.49
C ALA A 124 4.62 15.17 -1.01
N VAL A 125 3.58 15.72 -1.63
CA VAL A 125 3.58 16.16 -3.02
C VAL A 125 4.64 17.24 -3.28
N GLU A 126 4.79 18.21 -2.37
CA GLU A 126 5.86 19.23 -2.45
C GLU A 126 7.26 18.59 -2.44
N PHE A 127 7.51 17.64 -1.54
CA PHE A 127 8.80 16.93 -1.49
C PHE A 127 9.06 16.08 -2.73
N LEU A 128 8.03 15.41 -3.26
CA LEU A 128 8.14 14.67 -4.51
C LEU A 128 8.53 15.61 -5.66
N LYS A 129 7.84 16.75 -5.82
CA LYS A 129 8.13 17.74 -6.86
C LYS A 129 9.52 18.38 -6.72
N ALA A 130 10.03 18.50 -5.50
CA ALA A 130 11.35 19.06 -5.23
C ALA A 130 12.50 18.06 -5.51
N ASN A 131 12.20 16.79 -5.82
CA ASN A 131 13.22 15.82 -6.15
C ASN A 131 13.90 16.16 -7.50
N PRO A 132 15.23 16.09 -7.62
CA PRO A 132 15.93 16.37 -8.88
C PRO A 132 15.55 15.46 -10.07
N LEU A 133 14.96 14.29 -9.80
CA LEU A 133 14.47 13.36 -10.83
C LEU A 133 13.03 13.65 -11.26
N PHE A 134 12.36 14.64 -10.66
CA PHE A 134 11.03 15.05 -11.05
C PHE A 134 11.09 15.80 -12.39
N ASP A 135 10.35 15.30 -13.37
CA ASP A 135 10.30 15.85 -14.73
C ASP A 135 8.84 16.11 -15.11
N GLU A 136 8.46 17.39 -15.12
CA GLU A 136 7.10 17.84 -15.43
C GLU A 136 6.63 17.45 -16.84
N SER A 137 7.54 17.16 -17.77
CA SER A 137 7.16 16.72 -19.13
C SER A 137 6.55 15.31 -19.13
N ARG A 138 6.88 14.49 -18.12
CA ARG A 138 6.44 13.10 -18.01
C ARG A 138 5.84 12.73 -16.65
N MET A 139 5.73 13.67 -15.72
CA MET A 139 5.19 13.46 -14.38
C MET A 139 4.22 14.56 -13.99
N LYS A 140 3.07 14.18 -13.46
CA LYS A 140 2.11 15.08 -12.82
C LYS A 140 1.84 14.63 -11.39
N ALA A 141 2.27 15.45 -10.44
CA ALA A 141 2.03 15.21 -9.02
C ALA A 141 1.01 16.20 -8.43
N PHE A 142 0.04 15.70 -7.65
CA PHE A 142 -1.06 16.52 -7.11
C PHE A 142 -1.57 15.98 -5.78
N CYS A 143 -2.23 16.83 -4.99
CA CYS A 143 -2.87 16.39 -3.74
C CYS A 143 -4.24 15.79 -4.07
N ALA A 144 -4.58 14.65 -3.49
CA ALA A 144 -5.91 14.04 -3.64
C ALA A 144 -6.30 13.27 -2.38
N ASP A 145 -7.56 13.39 -1.97
CA ASP A 145 -8.17 12.47 -1.02
C ASP A 145 -8.76 11.26 -1.79
N LEU A 146 -8.21 10.07 -1.56
CA LEU A 146 -8.68 8.85 -2.23
C LEU A 146 -10.07 8.39 -1.74
N THR A 147 -10.61 9.02 -0.70
CA THR A 147 -11.96 8.77 -0.19
C THR A 147 -13.02 9.68 -0.82
N THR A 148 -12.61 10.57 -1.72
CA THR A 148 -13.48 11.48 -2.49
C THR A 148 -13.29 11.24 -4.00
N GLU A 149 -13.63 12.23 -4.84
CA GLU A 149 -13.45 12.20 -6.30
C GLU A 149 -12.25 13.04 -6.77
N ASP A 150 -11.43 13.57 -5.84
CA ASP A 150 -10.31 14.50 -6.12
C ASP A 150 -9.34 13.98 -7.19
N LEU A 151 -9.17 12.65 -7.31
CA LEU A 151 -8.31 12.04 -8.33
C LEU A 151 -8.71 12.49 -9.75
N PHE A 152 -10.01 12.56 -10.03
CA PHE A 152 -10.54 12.80 -11.37
C PHE A 152 -10.50 14.27 -11.80
N GLU A 153 -10.04 15.17 -10.95
CA GLU A 153 -9.65 16.53 -11.37
C GLU A 153 -8.37 16.53 -12.20
N ASN A 154 -7.57 15.47 -12.09
CA ASN A 154 -6.23 15.41 -12.67
C ASN A 154 -5.99 14.22 -13.59
N VAL A 155 -6.78 13.16 -13.46
CA VAL A 155 -6.66 11.89 -14.20
C VAL A 155 -8.00 11.56 -14.84
N GLU A 156 -7.99 11.22 -16.13
CA GLU A 156 -9.20 10.80 -16.83
C GLU A 156 -9.62 9.38 -16.42
N ALA A 157 -10.91 9.08 -16.49
CA ALA A 157 -11.38 7.72 -16.29
C ALA A 157 -10.93 6.83 -17.46
N ASN A 158 -10.64 5.56 -17.18
CA ASN A 158 -10.21 4.57 -18.17
C ASN A 158 -8.93 4.95 -18.93
N SER A 159 -8.02 5.72 -18.32
CA SER A 159 -6.82 6.23 -19.00
C SER A 159 -5.50 5.65 -18.47
N VAL A 160 -5.54 4.87 -17.38
CA VAL A 160 -4.34 4.37 -16.69
C VAL A 160 -4.07 2.91 -17.07
N ASP A 161 -2.83 2.61 -17.48
CA ASP A 161 -2.37 1.25 -17.75
C ASP A 161 -2.11 0.48 -16.46
N ILE A 162 -1.36 1.09 -15.55
CA ILE A 162 -0.91 0.48 -14.30
C ILE A 162 -1.16 1.45 -13.16
N ALA A 163 -1.87 1.01 -12.13
CA ALA A 163 -2.02 1.74 -10.88
C ALA A 163 -1.28 0.99 -9.77
N SER A 164 -0.79 1.71 -8.77
CA SER A 164 -0.24 1.09 -7.56
C SER A 164 -0.86 1.70 -6.30
N LEU A 165 -1.04 0.85 -5.30
CA LEU A 165 -1.60 1.19 -3.99
C LEU A 165 -0.77 0.46 -2.92
N ILE A 166 0.40 1.03 -2.60
CA ILE A 166 1.46 0.37 -1.80
C ILE A 166 1.62 1.03 -0.42
N PHE A 167 1.16 0.35 0.64
CA PHE A 167 1.11 0.83 2.04
C PHE A 167 0.23 2.05 2.25
N VAL A 168 -0.96 2.04 1.65
CA VAL A 168 -1.89 3.19 1.62
C VAL A 168 -3.23 2.84 2.23
N LEU A 169 -3.83 1.72 1.81
CA LEU A 169 -5.16 1.32 2.24
C LEU A 169 -5.23 1.09 3.76
N SER A 170 -4.13 0.62 4.37
CA SER A 170 -4.03 0.45 5.83
C SER A 170 -4.16 1.75 6.62
N ALA A 171 -3.87 2.91 6.01
CA ALA A 171 -3.98 4.21 6.66
C ALA A 171 -5.38 4.82 6.58
N ILE A 172 -6.22 4.27 5.71
CA ILE A 172 -7.58 4.73 5.41
C ILE A 172 -8.59 3.97 6.26
N GLN A 173 -9.64 4.65 6.71
CA GLN A 173 -10.71 4.00 7.49
C GLN A 173 -11.39 2.87 6.69
N PRO A 174 -11.73 1.74 7.34
CA PRO A 174 -12.30 0.58 6.64
C PRO A 174 -13.57 0.87 5.82
N SER A 175 -14.43 1.77 6.29
CA SER A 175 -15.65 2.17 5.59
C SER A 175 -15.40 2.84 4.23
N SER A 176 -14.20 3.36 3.98
CA SER A 176 -13.83 4.04 2.74
C SER A 176 -13.13 3.14 1.73
N TRP A 177 -12.79 1.89 2.06
CA TRP A 177 -12.03 1.03 1.15
C TRP A 177 -12.74 0.74 -0.17
N SER A 178 -14.06 0.51 -0.13
CA SER A 178 -14.85 0.30 -1.35
C SER A 178 -14.80 1.51 -2.29
N GLN A 179 -14.79 2.74 -1.75
CA GLN A 179 -14.62 3.95 -2.56
C GLN A 179 -13.23 4.00 -3.20
N VAL A 180 -12.17 3.75 -2.43
CA VAL A 180 -10.79 3.74 -2.95
C VAL A 180 -10.62 2.69 -4.05
N ALA A 181 -11.17 1.49 -3.85
CA ALA A 181 -11.13 0.42 -4.84
C ALA A 181 -11.87 0.80 -6.13
N LYS A 182 -13.08 1.38 -6.02
CA LYS A 182 -13.86 1.88 -7.17
C LYS A 182 -13.15 3.00 -7.92
N LEU A 183 -12.50 3.91 -7.20
CA LEU A 183 -11.71 5.00 -7.76
C LEU A 183 -10.51 4.45 -8.56
N ALA A 184 -9.76 3.50 -8.01
CA ALA A 184 -8.68 2.82 -8.73
C ALA A 184 -9.21 2.07 -9.97
N PHE A 185 -10.31 1.33 -9.83
CA PHE A 185 -10.95 0.60 -10.93
C PHE A 185 -11.41 1.53 -12.07
N ARG A 186 -11.99 2.68 -11.73
CA ARG A 186 -12.45 3.66 -12.71
C ARG A 186 -11.30 4.37 -13.42
N ALA A 187 -10.17 4.62 -12.75
CA ALA A 187 -8.99 5.22 -13.37
C ALA A 187 -8.33 4.28 -14.39
N LEU A 188 -8.28 2.98 -14.08
CA LEU A 188 -7.70 1.97 -14.97
C LEU A 188 -8.49 1.82 -16.27
N ARG A 189 -7.78 1.74 -17.40
CA ARG A 189 -8.36 1.32 -18.69
C ARG A 189 -8.71 -0.17 -18.65
N PRO A 190 -9.60 -0.67 -19.54
CA PRO A 190 -9.83 -2.10 -19.70
C PRO A 190 -8.52 -2.87 -19.90
N GLY A 191 -8.33 -3.98 -19.19
CA GLY A 191 -7.08 -4.74 -19.15
C GLY A 191 -5.97 -4.13 -18.28
N GLY A 192 -6.14 -2.91 -17.75
CA GLY A 192 -5.19 -2.27 -16.84
C GLY A 192 -5.08 -2.98 -15.49
N VAL A 193 -3.95 -2.82 -14.81
CA VAL A 193 -3.62 -3.60 -13.60
C VAL A 193 -3.37 -2.70 -12.39
N LEU A 194 -3.99 -3.04 -11.27
CA LEU A 194 -3.70 -2.52 -9.94
C LEU A 194 -2.68 -3.42 -9.24
N LEU A 195 -1.55 -2.84 -8.84
CA LEU A 195 -0.52 -3.45 -8.02
C LEU A 195 -0.74 -3.05 -6.56
N PHE A 196 -0.88 -4.03 -5.68
CA PHE A 196 -1.23 -3.80 -4.29
C PHE A 196 -0.21 -4.43 -3.34
N ARG A 197 0.14 -3.71 -2.28
CA ARG A 197 0.84 -4.30 -1.13
C ARG A 197 0.53 -3.52 0.13
N ASP A 198 0.22 -4.21 1.22
CA ASP A 198 0.01 -3.56 2.52
C ASP A 198 0.36 -4.51 3.68
N TYR A 199 0.15 -4.08 4.93
CA TYR A 199 0.47 -4.89 6.10
C TYR A 199 -0.45 -6.10 6.23
N GLY A 200 0.14 -7.28 6.39
CA GLY A 200 -0.59 -8.52 6.59
C GLY A 200 -0.90 -8.78 8.06
N ARG A 201 -1.97 -9.55 8.30
CA ARG A 201 -2.40 -9.98 9.62
C ARG A 201 -1.27 -10.68 10.37
N TYR A 202 -1.15 -10.36 11.66
CA TYR A 202 -0.12 -10.85 12.58
C TYR A 202 1.31 -10.45 12.26
N ASP A 203 1.50 -9.41 11.44
CA ASP A 203 2.77 -8.71 11.32
C ASP A 203 3.29 -8.33 12.71
N MET A 204 4.61 -8.40 12.88
CA MET A 204 5.26 -8.11 14.16
C MET A 204 4.88 -6.72 14.70
N ALA A 205 4.65 -5.72 13.84
CA ALA A 205 4.21 -4.40 14.30
C ALA A 205 2.79 -4.43 14.89
N GLN A 206 1.90 -5.27 14.36
CA GLN A 206 0.55 -5.47 14.91
C GLN A 206 0.63 -6.01 16.35
N LEU A 207 1.44 -7.05 16.54
CA LEU A 207 1.56 -7.78 17.81
C LEU A 207 2.20 -6.92 18.93
N ARG A 208 2.87 -5.82 18.57
CA ARG A 208 3.58 -4.94 19.51
C ARG A 208 2.74 -3.78 20.03
N PHE A 209 1.57 -3.50 19.46
CA PHE A 209 0.69 -2.45 19.99
C PHE A 209 0.33 -2.70 21.45
N LYS A 210 0.28 -1.62 22.22
CA LYS A 210 -0.09 -1.63 23.65
C LYS A 210 -1.56 -1.25 23.84
N PRO A 211 -2.16 -1.59 24.99
CA PRO A 211 -3.51 -1.16 25.32
C PRO A 211 -3.67 0.36 25.19
N GLY A 212 -4.74 0.82 24.55
CA GLY A 212 -5.02 2.23 24.25
C GLY A 212 -4.62 2.69 22.85
N HIS A 213 -4.14 1.78 22.00
CA HIS A 213 -3.82 2.05 20.59
C HIS A 213 -4.82 1.44 19.59
N LYS A 214 -5.58 0.42 19.99
CA LYS A 214 -6.53 -0.27 19.12
C LYS A 214 -7.78 0.59 18.94
N ILE A 215 -8.09 0.95 17.69
CA ILE A 215 -9.28 1.72 17.30
C ILE A 215 -10.45 0.76 17.14
N ALA A 216 -10.24 -0.29 16.35
CA ALA A 216 -11.17 -1.38 16.09
C ALA A 216 -10.37 -2.65 15.83
N ASP A 217 -11.03 -3.77 15.54
CA ASP A 217 -10.32 -5.00 15.20
C ASP A 217 -9.37 -4.79 14.03
N ASN A 218 -8.10 -5.10 14.30
CA ASN A 218 -6.97 -4.97 13.38
C ASN A 218 -6.67 -3.55 12.90
N PHE A 219 -7.33 -2.54 13.46
CA PHE A 219 -7.13 -1.14 13.13
C PHE A 219 -6.55 -0.37 14.33
N TYR A 220 -5.39 0.25 14.14
CA TYR A 220 -4.61 0.82 15.23
C TYR A 220 -4.17 2.25 14.94
N MET A 221 -4.04 3.05 16.01
CA MET A 221 -3.40 4.35 16.01
C MET A 221 -1.91 4.21 16.34
N ARG A 222 -1.07 4.84 15.53
CA ARG A 222 0.38 4.97 15.74
C ARG A 222 0.70 6.15 16.65
N GLN A 223 1.96 6.27 17.08
CA GLN A 223 2.40 7.30 18.03
C GLN A 223 2.27 8.73 17.47
N ASP A 224 2.39 8.90 16.16
CA ASP A 224 2.27 10.19 15.45
C ASP A 224 0.81 10.57 15.11
N GLY A 225 -0.16 9.73 15.47
CA GLY A 225 -1.58 9.92 15.16
C GLY A 225 -2.00 9.38 13.79
N THR A 226 -1.06 8.90 12.97
CA THR A 226 -1.40 8.11 11.77
C THR A 226 -1.95 6.75 12.19
N ARG A 227 -2.50 6.00 11.23
CA ARG A 227 -3.22 4.76 11.50
C ARG A 227 -2.71 3.64 10.62
N SER A 228 -2.95 2.41 11.07
CA SER A 228 -2.63 1.22 10.30
C SER A 228 -3.62 0.10 10.57
N TYR A 229 -4.13 -0.46 9.49
CA TYR A 229 -4.85 -1.71 9.42
C TYR A 229 -3.91 -2.87 9.07
N TYR A 230 -4.27 -4.10 9.47
CA TYR A 230 -3.57 -5.33 9.11
C TYR A 230 -4.53 -6.30 8.45
N PHE A 231 -4.31 -6.56 7.15
CA PHE A 231 -5.25 -7.23 6.28
C PHE A 231 -5.07 -8.75 6.26
N THR A 232 -6.15 -9.47 6.00
CA THR A 232 -6.09 -10.83 5.50
C THR A 232 -6.20 -10.89 3.98
N GLU A 233 -5.79 -12.02 3.38
CA GLU A 233 -5.99 -12.29 1.95
C GLU A 233 -7.47 -12.26 1.57
N GLU A 234 -8.36 -12.78 2.42
CA GLU A 234 -9.80 -12.86 2.15
C GLU A 234 -10.47 -11.48 2.13
N GLU A 235 -10.04 -10.57 3.02
CA GLU A 235 -10.53 -9.19 3.06
C GLU A 235 -10.23 -8.46 1.73
N LEU A 236 -9.02 -8.63 1.19
CA LEU A 236 -8.62 -8.02 -0.07
C LEU A 236 -9.26 -8.70 -1.28
N LEU A 237 -9.28 -10.03 -1.29
CA LEU A 237 -9.94 -10.82 -2.32
C LEU A 237 -11.38 -10.35 -2.48
N LYS A 238 -12.12 -10.27 -1.36
CA LYS A 238 -13.50 -9.78 -1.34
C LYS A 238 -13.59 -8.33 -1.82
N LEU A 239 -12.77 -7.41 -1.30
CA LEU A 239 -12.83 -5.99 -1.67
C LEU A 239 -12.67 -5.77 -3.18
N PHE A 240 -11.66 -6.38 -3.79
CA PHE A 240 -11.33 -6.14 -5.19
C PHE A 240 -12.27 -6.91 -6.14
N THR A 241 -12.70 -8.13 -5.79
CA THR A 241 -13.72 -8.86 -6.57
C THR A 241 -15.09 -8.19 -6.52
N ASP A 242 -15.55 -7.72 -5.35
CA ASP A 242 -16.80 -6.95 -5.21
C ASP A 242 -16.78 -5.66 -6.05
N THR A 243 -15.59 -5.11 -6.29
CA THR A 243 -15.39 -3.91 -7.12
C THR A 243 -15.44 -4.22 -8.63
N GLY A 244 -15.22 -5.49 -9.01
CA GLY A 244 -15.23 -5.95 -10.40
C GLY A 244 -13.86 -6.30 -10.97
N PHE A 245 -12.80 -6.34 -10.16
CA PHE A 245 -11.48 -6.78 -10.62
C PHE A 245 -11.41 -8.31 -10.80
N GLU A 246 -10.63 -8.73 -11.79
CA GLU A 246 -10.11 -10.08 -11.91
C GLU A 246 -8.84 -10.22 -11.06
N VAL A 247 -8.74 -11.32 -10.31
CA VAL A 247 -7.61 -11.55 -9.41
C VAL A 247 -6.53 -12.31 -10.18
N LEU A 248 -5.40 -11.66 -10.42
CA LEU A 248 -4.21 -12.30 -11.00
C LEU A 248 -3.33 -12.92 -9.92
N MET A 249 -3.28 -12.29 -8.74
CA MET A 249 -2.52 -12.76 -7.58
C MET A 249 -3.10 -12.13 -6.30
N ASN A 250 -3.14 -12.90 -5.21
CA ASN A 250 -3.47 -12.42 -3.87
C ASN A 250 -2.82 -13.38 -2.87
N THR A 251 -1.76 -12.95 -2.19
CA THR A 251 -0.90 -13.82 -1.37
C THR A 251 -0.32 -13.09 -0.16
N TYR A 252 0.01 -13.81 0.92
CA TYR A 252 0.89 -13.26 1.95
C TYR A 252 2.35 -13.32 1.50
N VAL A 253 3.11 -12.29 1.90
CA VAL A 253 4.56 -12.25 1.74
C VAL A 253 5.20 -12.06 3.11
N GLN A 254 6.02 -13.02 3.51
CA GLN A 254 6.78 -12.98 4.75
C GLN A 254 8.23 -12.61 4.46
N ARG A 255 8.75 -11.65 5.24
CA ARG A 255 10.13 -11.18 5.12
C ARG A 255 10.77 -11.11 6.49
N ARG A 256 11.95 -11.71 6.66
CA ARG A 256 12.69 -11.66 7.93
C ARG A 256 14.00 -10.92 7.77
N THR A 257 14.16 -9.81 8.48
CA THR A 257 15.46 -9.12 8.56
C THR A 257 16.16 -9.50 9.85
N VAL A 258 17.31 -10.20 9.72
CA VAL A 258 18.11 -10.65 10.85
C VAL A 258 19.50 -9.97 10.79
N ASN A 259 19.86 -9.27 11.85
CA ASN A 259 21.23 -8.83 12.12
C ASN A 259 21.62 -9.25 13.53
N PHE A 260 22.34 -10.36 13.64
CA PHE A 260 22.76 -10.92 14.93
C PHE A 260 23.69 -9.99 15.72
N LYS A 261 24.53 -9.19 15.04
CA LYS A 261 25.46 -8.26 15.71
C LYS A 261 24.73 -7.10 16.38
N GLU A 262 23.62 -6.67 15.79
CA GLU A 262 22.80 -5.56 16.28
C GLU A 262 21.57 -6.05 17.08
N GLY A 263 21.41 -7.37 17.25
CA GLY A 263 20.24 -7.96 17.93
C GLY A 263 18.91 -7.72 17.19
N ILE A 264 18.96 -7.50 15.88
CA ILE A 264 17.77 -7.25 15.06
C ILE A 264 17.23 -8.59 14.56
N ASP A 265 15.97 -8.87 14.86
CA ASP A 265 15.19 -9.92 14.23
C ASP A 265 13.76 -9.39 14.02
N VAL A 266 13.46 -9.04 12.78
CA VAL A 266 12.25 -8.32 12.41
C VAL A 266 11.51 -9.14 11.36
N PRO A 267 10.65 -10.09 11.77
CA PRO A 267 9.73 -10.76 10.87
C PRO A 267 8.62 -9.78 10.49
N ARG A 268 8.40 -9.63 9.19
CA ARG A 268 7.35 -8.80 8.60
C ARG A 268 6.40 -9.67 7.80
N ILE A 269 5.12 -9.35 7.89
CA ILE A 269 4.07 -9.99 7.10
C ILE A 269 3.37 -8.89 6.30
N PHE A 270 3.28 -9.13 5.01
CA PHE A 270 2.58 -8.29 4.05
C PHE A 270 1.52 -9.12 3.34
N VAL A 271 0.53 -8.45 2.80
CA VAL A 271 -0.36 -8.97 1.77
C VAL A 271 0.03 -8.31 0.46
N GLN A 272 0.08 -9.07 -0.63
CA GLN A 272 0.43 -8.59 -1.94
C GLN A 272 -0.57 -9.10 -2.97
N GLY A 273 -1.02 -8.21 -3.86
CA GLY A 273 -2.01 -8.55 -4.86
C GLY A 273 -1.77 -7.88 -6.20
N LYS A 274 -2.34 -8.49 -7.23
CA LYS A 274 -2.37 -8.00 -8.61
C LYS A 274 -3.80 -8.19 -9.10
N TYR A 275 -4.44 -7.09 -9.49
CA TYR A 275 -5.86 -7.07 -9.83
C TYR A 275 -6.04 -6.41 -11.18
N ARG A 276 -6.61 -7.13 -12.15
CA ARG A 276 -6.82 -6.64 -13.51
C ARG A 276 -8.24 -6.16 -13.68
N LYS A 277 -8.43 -4.99 -14.29
CA LYS A 277 -9.74 -4.58 -14.78
C LYS A 277 -10.09 -5.45 -16.00
N PRO A 278 -11.28 -6.06 -16.07
CA PRO A 278 -11.70 -6.86 -17.22
C PRO A 278 -11.46 -6.12 -18.54
N THR A 279 -11.09 -6.86 -19.58
CA THR A 279 -11.04 -6.32 -20.94
C THR A 279 -12.47 -6.08 -21.45
N ASP A 280 -12.65 -5.03 -22.24
CA ASP A 280 -13.87 -4.90 -23.03
C ASP A 280 -13.74 -5.95 -24.15
N ASP A 281 -14.51 -7.03 -24.08
CA ASP A 281 -14.57 -8.07 -25.13
C ASP A 281 -14.94 -7.47 -26.51
#